data_AF-A0A4Q3EPV5-F1
#
_entry.id   AF-A0A4Q3EPV5-F1
#
_cell.length_a   1.000
_cell.length_b   1.000
_cell.length_c   1.000
_cell.angle_alpha   90.00
_cell.angle_beta   90.00
_cell.angle_gamma   90.00
#
_symmetry.space_group_name_H-M   'P 1'
#
loop_
_entity.id
_entity.type
_entity.pdbx_description
1 polymer ?
#
loop_
_entity_poly.entity_id
_entity_poly.type
_entity_poly.pdbx_seq_one_letter_code
_entity_poly.pdbx_strand_id
1 'polypeptide(L)'
;MNRLWKGMATSLVVLKLLAVAGQISAQNVLPADKAATKETQTLFRNMQKLAQTKVIFGHQDDLAYGMGWAYEKGRSDIKSVTGSYPGVYGWELGHLELDSAKNLDGVPFKNIISYVKEVYARGGINEFSWHFDDPVTGATAWSTPTNTVKQIIPGGAHHAAYVKYLDKFAVFANQ
;
A
#
# COMPACT_ATOMS: atom_id res chain seq x y z
N MET A 1 -68.72 51.69 13.48
CA MET A 1 -68.68 51.66 12.00
C MET A 1 -67.24 51.37 11.56
N ASN A 2 -67.04 50.27 10.82
CA ASN A 2 -65.89 49.83 10.00
C ASN A 2 -64.47 49.82 10.65
N ARG A 3 -63.96 48.66 11.10
CA ARG A 3 -63.27 47.57 10.36
C ARG A 3 -61.76 47.81 10.10
N LEU A 4 -60.97 46.98 10.80
CA LEU A 4 -59.85 46.15 10.31
C LEU A 4 -58.44 46.77 10.08
N TRP A 5 -57.52 46.23 10.89
CA TRP A 5 -56.11 45.89 10.63
C TRP A 5 -55.09 47.01 10.39
N LYS A 6 -54.35 47.36 11.45
CA LYS A 6 -52.95 47.79 11.38
C LYS A 6 -52.09 46.69 12.00
N GLY A 7 -51.28 46.03 11.18
CA GLY A 7 -50.35 45.01 11.64
C GLY A 7 -49.19 44.84 10.67
N MET A 8 -47.99 45.14 11.17
CA MET A 8 -46.71 44.55 10.77
C MET A 8 -46.12 44.96 9.41
N ALA A 9 -45.11 45.83 9.47
CA ALA A 9 -44.01 45.82 8.50
C ALA A 9 -42.68 46.13 9.22
N THR A 10 -42.41 45.41 10.31
CA THR A 10 -41.06 45.25 10.88
C THR A 10 -40.58 43.85 10.53
N SER A 11 -39.90 43.69 9.40
CA SER A 11 -39.06 42.52 9.08
C SER A 11 -38.52 42.68 7.67
N LEU A 12 -37.22 42.95 7.52
CA LEU A 12 -36.44 42.63 6.31
C LEU A 12 -34.93 42.84 6.53
N VAL A 13 -34.37 42.33 7.64
CA VAL A 13 -32.91 42.15 7.79
C VAL A 13 -32.57 40.82 8.49
N VAL A 14 -33.36 39.77 8.24
CA VAL A 14 -33.04 38.42 8.72
C VAL A 14 -33.15 37.47 7.53
N LEU A 15 -32.08 37.39 6.73
CA LEU A 15 -31.60 36.19 5.99
C LEU A 15 -30.53 36.60 4.95
N LYS A 16 -29.36 37.01 5.44
CA LYS A 16 -28.10 36.88 4.66
C LYS A 16 -27.04 36.19 5.50
N LEU A 17 -27.43 35.11 6.16
CA LEU A 17 -26.53 33.99 6.41
C LEU A 17 -26.91 32.94 5.38
N LEU A 18 -26.52 33.21 4.12
CA LEU A 18 -26.30 32.16 3.15
C LEU A 18 -25.30 31.24 3.81
N ALA A 19 -25.81 30.13 4.35
CA ALA A 19 -25.02 28.97 4.64
C ALA A 19 -24.34 28.61 3.31
N VAL A 20 -23.13 29.13 3.11
CA VAL A 20 -22.11 28.42 2.36
C VAL A 20 -21.80 27.22 3.25
N ALA A 21 -22.73 26.26 3.26
CA ALA A 21 -22.36 24.88 3.44
C ALA A 21 -21.46 24.62 2.25
N GLY A 22 -20.17 24.93 2.43
CA GLY A 22 -19.15 24.38 1.56
C GLY A 22 -19.47 22.90 1.55
N GLN A 23 -19.88 22.40 0.38
CA GLN A 23 -19.79 20.98 0.14
C GLN A 23 -18.31 20.70 0.35
N ILE A 24 -17.97 20.27 1.57
CA ILE A 24 -16.78 19.51 1.81
C ILE A 24 -17.08 18.25 1.01
N SER A 25 -16.79 18.29 -0.30
CA SER A 25 -16.47 17.10 -1.03
C SER A 25 -15.30 16.53 -0.25
N ALA A 26 -15.60 15.62 0.68
CA ALA A 26 -14.66 14.57 0.98
C ALA A 26 -14.33 14.01 -0.39
N GLN A 27 -13.14 14.36 -0.91
CA GLN A 27 -12.66 13.71 -2.11
C GLN A 27 -12.72 12.23 -1.77
N ASN A 28 -13.58 11.49 -2.49
CA ASN A 28 -13.53 10.05 -2.46
C ASN A 28 -12.19 9.70 -3.10
N VAL A 29 -11.13 9.74 -2.30
CA VAL A 29 -9.84 9.27 -2.74
C VAL A 29 -10.01 7.76 -2.84
N LEU A 30 -10.02 7.29 -4.07
CA LEU A 30 -10.15 5.88 -4.39
C LEU A 30 -8.74 5.32 -4.65
N PRO A 31 -8.54 4.01 -4.47
CA PRO A 31 -7.36 3.34 -4.99
C PRO A 31 -7.15 3.63 -6.48
N ALA A 32 -5.90 3.58 -6.94
CA ALA A 32 -5.57 3.77 -8.36
C ALA A 32 -6.30 2.76 -9.27
N ASP A 33 -6.49 1.54 -8.78
CA ASP A 33 -7.33 0.53 -9.41
C ASP A 33 -8.81 0.71 -9.00
N LYS A 34 -9.64 1.06 -9.98
CA LYS A 34 -11.10 1.21 -9.79
C LYS A 34 -11.81 -0.12 -9.56
N ALA A 35 -11.20 -1.24 -9.94
CA ALA A 35 -11.70 -2.59 -9.75
C ALA A 35 -11.10 -3.26 -8.49
N ALA A 36 -10.37 -2.51 -7.65
CA ALA A 36 -9.80 -3.03 -6.41
C ALA A 36 -10.85 -3.73 -5.55
N THR A 37 -10.45 -4.82 -4.89
CA THR A 37 -11.35 -5.60 -4.03
C THR A 37 -11.90 -4.77 -2.87
N LYS A 38 -12.98 -5.24 -2.24
CA LYS A 38 -13.61 -4.55 -1.10
C LYS A 38 -12.63 -4.37 0.06
N GLU A 39 -11.79 -5.36 0.28
CA GLU A 39 -10.75 -5.41 1.31
C GLU A 39 -9.70 -4.33 1.04
N THR A 40 -9.17 -4.25 -0.19
CA THR A 40 -8.19 -3.23 -0.59
C THR A 40 -8.77 -1.81 -0.48
N GLN A 41 -10.01 -1.60 -0.94
CA GLN A 41 -10.68 -0.32 -0.79
C GLN A 41 -10.88 0.07 0.69
N THR A 42 -11.18 -0.92 1.54
CA THR A 42 -11.37 -0.69 2.99
C THR A 42 -10.05 -0.39 3.68
N LEU A 43 -8.98 -1.11 3.36
CA LEU A 43 -7.63 -0.82 3.82
C LEU A 43 -7.25 0.62 3.47
N PHE A 44 -7.41 1.02 2.20
CA PHE A 44 -7.08 2.36 1.73
C PHE A 44 -7.82 3.45 2.52
N ARG A 45 -9.15 3.36 2.65
CA ARG A 45 -9.95 4.32 3.42
C ARG A 45 -9.53 4.38 4.89
N ASN A 46 -9.27 3.24 5.52
CA ASN A 46 -8.86 3.17 6.91
C ASN A 46 -7.47 3.80 7.12
N MET A 47 -6.53 3.56 6.21
CA MET A 47 -5.21 4.18 6.22
C MET A 47 -5.30 5.70 6.16
N GLN A 48 -6.14 6.24 5.27
CA GLN A 48 -6.35 7.69 5.18
C GLN A 48 -6.93 8.28 6.46
N LYS A 49 -7.86 7.59 7.10
CA LYS A 49 -8.43 8.01 8.39
C LYS A 49 -7.38 7.97 9.50
N LEU A 50 -6.60 6.90 9.58
CA LEU A 50 -5.55 6.72 10.59
C LEU A 50 -4.44 7.77 10.44
N ALA A 51 -4.03 8.09 9.22
CA ALA A 51 -2.99 9.08 8.93
C ALA A 51 -3.30 10.48 9.49
N GLN A 52 -4.56 10.80 9.81
CA GLN A 52 -4.93 12.08 10.41
C GLN A 52 -4.48 12.21 11.88
N THR A 53 -4.31 11.09 12.60
CA THR A 53 -4.09 11.12 14.07
C THR A 53 -3.13 10.05 14.60
N LYS A 54 -2.68 9.13 13.75
CA LYS A 54 -1.91 7.94 14.15
C LYS A 54 -0.75 7.71 13.18
N VAL A 55 0.28 7.06 13.70
CA VAL A 55 1.38 6.47 12.94
C VAL A 55 1.31 4.96 13.16
N ILE A 56 1.45 4.19 12.09
CA ILE A 56 1.57 2.73 12.16
C ILE A 56 3.04 2.38 12.00
N PHE A 57 3.60 1.67 12.97
CA PHE A 57 4.98 1.19 12.89
C PHE A 57 5.07 -0.02 11.95
N GLY A 58 6.08 -0.03 11.09
CA GLY A 58 6.36 -1.10 10.15
C GLY A 58 7.75 -1.69 10.31
N HIS A 59 7.92 -2.96 9.94
CA HIS A 59 9.22 -3.64 9.93
C HIS A 59 9.31 -4.59 8.72
N GLN A 60 10.48 -4.59 8.07
CA GLN A 60 10.78 -5.48 6.93
C GLN A 60 11.14 -6.86 7.44
N ASP A 61 10.59 -7.91 6.81
CA ASP A 61 10.96 -9.32 7.06
C ASP A 61 10.80 -9.80 8.52
N ASP A 62 9.96 -9.13 9.32
CA ASP A 62 9.80 -9.31 10.77
C ASP A 62 9.54 -10.76 11.23
N LEU A 63 8.87 -11.58 10.39
CA LEU A 63 8.58 -12.99 10.69
C LEU A 63 9.57 -13.96 10.06
N ALA A 64 10.40 -13.50 9.13
CA ALA A 64 11.32 -14.35 8.38
C ALA A 64 12.57 -14.64 9.19
N TYR A 65 13.17 -13.63 9.82
CA TYR A 65 14.37 -13.77 10.64
C TYR A 65 14.58 -12.54 11.53
N GLY A 66 15.56 -12.65 12.41
CA GLY A 66 16.02 -11.55 13.26
C GLY A 66 17.40 -11.86 13.82
N MET A 67 17.81 -11.14 14.86
CA MET A 67 19.12 -11.34 15.45
C MET A 67 19.23 -12.71 16.13
N GLY A 68 20.00 -13.61 15.51
CA GLY A 68 20.31 -14.94 16.06
C GLY A 68 19.26 -16.02 15.79
N TRP A 69 18.26 -15.77 14.95
CA TRP A 69 17.24 -16.76 14.59
C TRP A 69 16.74 -16.56 13.14
N ALA A 70 16.23 -17.63 12.52
CA ALA A 70 15.59 -17.56 11.22
C ALA A 70 14.50 -18.63 11.08
N TYR A 71 13.40 -18.27 10.42
CA TYR A 71 12.27 -19.12 10.05
C TYR A 71 11.57 -19.82 11.21
N GLU A 72 11.63 -19.22 12.41
CA GLU A 72 10.94 -19.73 13.59
C GLU A 72 9.48 -19.24 13.61
N LYS A 73 8.55 -20.18 13.79
CA LYS A 73 7.11 -19.90 13.72
C LYS A 73 6.70 -18.86 14.77
N GLY A 74 6.09 -17.76 14.31
CA GLY A 74 5.55 -16.70 15.17
C GLY A 74 6.61 -15.86 15.88
N ARG A 75 7.90 -16.00 15.53
CA ARG A 75 8.98 -15.19 16.07
C ARG A 75 9.01 -13.81 15.39
N SER A 76 9.46 -12.80 16.14
CA SER A 76 9.64 -11.41 15.70
C SER A 76 10.51 -10.70 16.74
N ASP A 77 11.51 -9.95 16.29
CA ASP A 77 12.34 -9.15 17.19
C ASP A 77 11.51 -8.01 17.82
N ILE A 78 10.64 -7.38 17.02
CA ILE A 78 9.74 -6.33 17.48
C ILE A 78 8.81 -6.83 18.59
N LYS A 79 8.20 -8.02 18.40
CA LYS A 79 7.35 -8.64 19.42
C LYS A 79 8.15 -9.04 20.66
N SER A 80 9.37 -9.51 20.49
CA SER A 80 10.22 -9.91 21.63
C SER A 80 10.56 -8.73 22.53
N VAL A 81 10.74 -7.54 21.95
CA VAL A 81 11.07 -6.31 22.68
C VAL A 81 9.83 -5.62 23.25
N THR A 82 8.75 -5.53 22.47
CA THR A 82 7.60 -4.67 22.80
C THR A 82 6.38 -5.44 23.32
N GLY A 83 6.38 -6.76 23.20
CA GLY A 83 5.23 -7.62 23.46
C GLY A 83 4.18 -7.63 22.34
N SER A 84 4.35 -6.82 21.29
CA SER A 84 3.43 -6.72 20.15
C SER A 84 4.15 -6.80 18.81
N TYR A 85 3.48 -7.36 17.83
CA TYR A 85 3.91 -7.35 16.43
C TYR A 85 3.87 -5.93 15.81
N PRO A 86 4.63 -5.65 14.73
CA PRO A 86 4.45 -4.42 13.96
C PRO A 86 3.06 -4.38 13.29
N GLY A 87 2.59 -3.19 12.93
CA GLY A 87 1.32 -3.01 12.23
C GLY A 87 1.43 -3.15 10.71
N VAL A 88 2.61 -2.85 10.16
CA VAL A 88 2.95 -3.02 8.74
C VAL A 88 4.13 -3.98 8.61
N TYR A 89 4.05 -4.88 7.64
CA TYR A 89 5.05 -5.88 7.31
C TYR A 89 5.51 -5.64 5.89
N GLY A 90 6.77 -5.27 5.72
CA GLY A 90 7.38 -5.16 4.41
C GLY A 90 8.02 -6.48 3.99
N TRP A 91 7.90 -6.81 2.71
CA TRP A 91 8.45 -8.02 2.09
C TRP A 91 9.19 -7.66 0.81
N GLU A 92 10.30 -8.34 0.54
CA GLU A 92 11.15 -8.06 -0.62
C GLU A 92 11.03 -9.14 -1.71
N LEU A 93 10.91 -8.70 -2.96
CA LEU A 93 10.65 -9.55 -4.12
C LEU A 93 11.82 -9.74 -5.10
N GLY A 94 12.99 -9.12 -4.89
CA GLY A 94 14.13 -9.24 -5.80
C GLY A 94 14.54 -10.71 -6.01
N HIS A 95 14.98 -11.03 -7.22
CA HIS A 95 15.15 -12.39 -7.75
C HIS A 95 13.86 -13.18 -8.05
N LEU A 96 12.67 -12.67 -7.74
CA LEU A 96 11.41 -13.28 -8.22
C LEU A 96 11.40 -13.35 -9.75
N GLU A 97 11.86 -12.29 -10.38
CA GLU A 97 11.99 -12.14 -11.82
C GLU A 97 12.95 -13.15 -12.47
N LEU A 98 13.78 -13.83 -11.68
CA LEU A 98 14.74 -14.84 -12.11
C LEU A 98 14.26 -16.28 -11.90
N ASP A 99 12.99 -16.47 -11.50
CA ASP A 99 12.45 -17.77 -11.07
C ASP A 99 13.20 -18.38 -9.88
N SER A 100 13.84 -17.54 -9.06
CA SER A 100 14.52 -18.01 -7.85
C SER A 100 13.50 -18.53 -6.84
N ALA A 101 13.87 -19.57 -6.10
CA ALA A 101 13.06 -20.07 -4.99
C ALA A 101 13.07 -19.13 -3.76
N LYS A 102 14.03 -18.21 -3.72
CA LYS A 102 14.29 -17.27 -2.61
C LYS A 102 14.51 -15.85 -3.15
N ASN A 103 14.15 -14.85 -2.36
CA ASN A 103 14.50 -13.47 -2.70
C ASN A 103 16.03 -13.22 -2.58
N LEU A 104 16.48 -12.00 -2.90
CA LEU A 104 17.89 -11.62 -2.84
C LEU A 104 18.53 -11.71 -1.44
N ASP A 105 17.73 -11.62 -0.37
CA ASP A 105 18.17 -11.78 1.02
C ASP A 105 18.13 -13.23 1.51
N GLY A 106 17.69 -14.16 0.64
CA GLY A 106 17.64 -15.59 0.91
C GLY A 106 16.36 -16.09 1.55
N VAL A 107 15.31 -15.26 1.68
CA VAL A 107 13.99 -15.63 2.18
C VAL A 107 13.23 -16.43 1.13
N PRO A 108 12.78 -17.68 1.40
CA PRO A 108 12.00 -18.44 0.44
C PRO A 108 10.64 -17.79 0.12
N PHE A 109 10.29 -17.65 -1.17
CA PHE A 109 9.01 -17.05 -1.57
C PHE A 109 7.79 -17.79 -1.01
N LYS A 110 7.88 -19.14 -0.88
CA LYS A 110 6.84 -19.95 -0.22
C LYS A 110 6.60 -19.54 1.24
N ASN A 111 7.65 -19.10 1.93
CA ASN A 111 7.56 -18.62 3.30
C ASN A 111 6.92 -17.23 3.30
N ILE A 112 7.34 -16.32 2.40
CA ILE A 112 6.74 -14.99 2.23
C ILE A 112 5.22 -15.12 2.01
N ILE A 113 4.76 -15.98 1.10
CA ILE A 113 3.31 -16.23 0.87
C ILE A 113 2.60 -16.68 2.16
N SER A 114 3.24 -17.58 2.92
CA SER A 114 2.69 -18.06 4.19
C SER A 114 2.61 -16.95 5.24
N TYR A 115 3.64 -16.12 5.34
CA TYR A 115 3.68 -14.98 6.26
C TYR A 115 2.67 -13.90 5.89
N VAL A 116 2.53 -13.57 4.61
CA VAL A 116 1.53 -12.61 4.10
C VAL A 116 0.13 -13.03 4.54
N LYS A 117 -0.20 -14.32 4.40
CA LYS A 117 -1.48 -14.90 4.83
C LYS A 117 -1.65 -14.83 6.36
N GLU A 118 -0.59 -15.12 7.12
CA GLU A 118 -0.60 -15.01 8.59
C GLU A 118 -0.83 -13.57 9.06
N VAL A 119 -0.10 -12.61 8.48
CA VAL A 119 -0.21 -11.18 8.75
C VAL A 119 -1.63 -10.69 8.46
N TYR A 120 -2.16 -11.03 7.28
CA TYR A 120 -3.52 -10.65 6.89
C TYR A 120 -4.57 -11.23 7.85
N ALA A 121 -4.44 -12.52 8.21
CA ALA A 121 -5.36 -13.19 9.13
C ALA A 121 -5.38 -12.56 10.54
N ARG A 122 -4.26 -11.94 10.96
CA ARG A 122 -4.14 -11.20 12.22
C ARG A 122 -4.54 -9.72 12.10
N GLY A 123 -4.87 -9.23 10.91
CA GLY A 123 -5.24 -7.84 10.65
C GLY A 123 -4.05 -6.88 10.50
N GLY A 124 -2.84 -7.42 10.26
CA GLY A 124 -1.68 -6.62 9.87
C GLY A 124 -1.73 -6.22 8.39
N ILE A 125 -0.90 -5.25 8.03
CA ILE A 125 -0.82 -4.70 6.67
C ILE A 125 0.43 -5.29 5.99
N ASN A 126 0.27 -5.83 4.79
CA ASN A 126 1.39 -6.26 3.95
C ASN A 126 1.78 -5.13 2.99
N GLU A 127 3.08 -4.92 2.84
CA GLU A 127 3.73 -3.98 1.94
C GLU A 127 4.84 -4.73 1.18
N PHE A 128 5.11 -4.35 -0.06
CA PHE A 128 6.04 -5.08 -0.93
C PHE A 128 6.99 -4.11 -1.63
N SER A 129 8.28 -4.37 -1.49
CA SER A 129 9.36 -3.75 -2.26
C SER A 129 9.90 -4.74 -3.30
N TRP A 130 10.60 -4.20 -4.32
CA TRP A 130 11.18 -5.04 -5.35
C TRP A 130 12.50 -4.48 -5.91
N HIS A 131 13.60 -5.11 -5.53
CA HIS A 131 14.94 -4.88 -6.03
C HIS A 131 15.30 -5.94 -7.09
N PHE A 132 14.60 -5.93 -8.22
CA PHE A 132 14.90 -6.86 -9.31
C PHE A 132 16.22 -6.54 -10.01
N ASP A 133 16.85 -7.57 -10.59
CA ASP A 133 18.02 -7.41 -11.45
C ASP A 133 17.64 -6.70 -12.76
N ASP A 134 18.51 -5.80 -13.23
CA ASP A 134 18.32 -5.03 -14.44
C ASP A 134 18.03 -5.93 -15.66
N PRO A 135 16.87 -5.80 -16.33
CA PRO A 135 16.48 -6.69 -17.45
C PRO A 135 17.26 -6.45 -18.75
N VAL A 136 18.12 -5.43 -18.80
CA VAL A 136 19.02 -5.13 -19.92
C VAL A 136 20.40 -5.74 -19.67
N THR A 137 20.95 -5.52 -18.48
CA THR A 137 22.34 -5.86 -18.18
C THR A 137 22.50 -7.12 -17.33
N GLY A 138 21.44 -7.57 -16.65
CA GLY A 138 21.48 -8.63 -15.64
C GLY A 138 22.20 -8.23 -14.36
N ALA A 139 22.53 -6.95 -14.17
CA ALA A 139 23.19 -6.46 -12.97
C ALA A 139 22.17 -6.20 -11.84
N THR A 140 22.62 -6.20 -10.60
CA THR A 140 21.75 -5.97 -9.44
C THR A 140 21.14 -4.57 -9.43
N ALA A 141 20.12 -4.37 -8.58
CA ALA A 141 19.45 -3.08 -8.40
C ALA A 141 20.35 -1.92 -7.94
N TRP A 142 21.57 -2.22 -7.46
CA TRP A 142 22.57 -1.20 -7.07
C TRP A 142 23.48 -0.76 -8.23
N SER A 143 23.39 -1.42 -9.39
CA SER A 143 24.05 -0.97 -10.60
C SER A 143 23.38 0.30 -11.12
N THR A 144 24.15 1.22 -11.71
CA THR A 144 23.66 2.52 -12.19
C THR A 144 23.84 2.72 -13.71
N PRO A 145 23.33 1.80 -14.56
CA PRO A 145 23.39 1.97 -16.00
C PRO A 145 22.53 3.16 -16.44
N THR A 146 23.06 3.99 -17.33
CA THR A 146 22.42 5.27 -17.71
C THR A 146 21.25 5.14 -18.68
N ASN A 147 21.01 3.94 -19.25
CA ASN A 147 20.07 3.76 -20.35
C ASN A 147 19.01 2.66 -20.12
N THR A 148 18.94 2.04 -18.94
CA THR A 148 18.02 0.92 -18.70
C THR A 148 16.56 1.34 -18.81
N VAL A 149 16.16 2.42 -18.13
CA VAL A 149 14.75 2.87 -18.12
C VAL A 149 14.25 3.12 -19.54
N LYS A 150 15.05 3.80 -20.37
CA LYS A 150 14.71 4.06 -21.79
C LYS A 150 14.51 2.76 -22.59
N GLN A 151 15.22 1.69 -22.25
CA GLN A 151 15.14 0.42 -22.95
C GLN A 151 13.96 -0.46 -22.52
N ILE A 152 13.39 -0.25 -21.33
CA ILE A 152 12.34 -1.12 -20.77
C ILE A 152 10.92 -0.54 -20.86
N ILE A 153 10.77 0.76 -21.09
CA ILE A 153 9.46 1.39 -21.34
C ILE A 153 8.92 1.03 -22.74
N PRO A 154 7.62 1.24 -23.03
CA PRO A 154 7.05 0.95 -24.34
C PRO A 154 7.84 1.58 -25.50
N GLY A 155 8.17 0.78 -26.51
CA GLY A 155 9.02 1.17 -27.64
C GLY A 155 10.52 0.94 -27.42
N GLY A 156 10.96 0.61 -26.19
CA GLY A 156 12.33 0.22 -25.89
C GLY A 156 12.64 -1.22 -26.29
N ALA A 157 13.91 -1.49 -26.63
CA ALA A 157 14.36 -2.79 -27.12
C ALA A 157 14.22 -3.96 -26.11
N HIS A 158 14.20 -3.64 -24.81
CA HIS A 158 14.07 -4.61 -23.71
C HIS A 158 12.70 -4.53 -23.01
N HIS A 159 11.71 -3.86 -23.62
CA HIS A 159 10.36 -3.75 -23.05
C HIS A 159 9.74 -5.11 -22.73
N ALA A 160 9.89 -6.08 -23.64
CA ALA A 160 9.37 -7.43 -23.45
C ALA A 160 10.03 -8.17 -22.27
N ALA A 161 11.30 -7.89 -21.95
CA ALA A 161 11.97 -8.48 -20.79
C ALA A 161 11.37 -7.93 -19.49
N TYR A 162 11.12 -6.62 -19.41
CA TYR A 162 10.48 -6.01 -18.26
C TYR A 162 9.02 -6.47 -18.08
N VAL A 163 8.25 -6.62 -19.17
CA VAL A 163 6.88 -7.19 -19.09
C VAL A 163 6.90 -8.60 -18.49
N LYS A 164 7.85 -9.45 -18.89
CA LYS A 164 7.99 -10.80 -18.31
C LYS A 164 8.27 -10.77 -16.80
N TYR A 165 8.96 -9.75 -16.30
CA TYR A 165 9.14 -9.59 -14.87
C TYR A 165 7.79 -9.28 -14.21
N LEU A 166 7.06 -8.30 -14.73
CA LEU A 166 5.71 -7.95 -14.24
C LEU A 166 4.75 -9.15 -14.27
N ASP A 167 4.84 -10.02 -15.27
CA ASP A 167 4.06 -11.26 -15.35
C ASP A 167 4.38 -12.20 -14.17
N LYS A 168 5.66 -12.33 -13.80
CA LYS A 168 6.08 -13.15 -12.64
C LYS A 168 5.54 -12.57 -11.33
N PHE A 169 5.56 -11.25 -11.17
CA PHE A 169 4.90 -10.60 -10.05
C PHE A 169 3.39 -10.85 -10.04
N ALA A 170 2.71 -10.75 -11.18
CA ALA A 170 1.28 -11.02 -11.27
C ALA A 170 0.95 -12.47 -10.87
N VAL A 171 1.78 -13.45 -11.25
CA VAL A 171 1.65 -14.84 -10.80
C VAL A 171 1.86 -14.96 -9.28
N PHE A 172 2.86 -14.29 -8.72
CA PHE A 172 3.10 -14.26 -7.27
C PHE A 172 1.91 -13.66 -6.51
N ALA A 173 1.40 -12.50 -6.95
CA ALA A 173 0.33 -11.76 -6.29
C ALA A 173 -1.04 -12.46 -6.33
N ASN A 174 -1.21 -13.48 -7.19
CA ASN A 174 -2.44 -14.28 -7.30
C ASN A 174 -2.44 -15.56 -6.43
N GLN A 175 -1.43 -15.78 -5.58
CA GLN A 175 -1.31 -16.97 -4.70
C GLN A 175 -1.82 -16.74 -3.28
#